data_AF-H3KBW0-F1
#
_entry.id   AF-H3KBW0-F1
#
_cell.length_a   1.000
_cell.length_b   1.000
_cell.length_c   1.000
_cell.angle_alpha   90.00
_cell.angle_beta   90.00
_cell.angle_gamma   90.00
#
_symmetry.space_group_name_H-M   'P 1'
#
loop_
_entity.id
_entity.type
_entity.pdbx_description
1 polymer ?
#
loop_
_entity_poly.entity_id
_entity_poly.type
_entity_poly.pdbx_seq_one_letter_code
_entity_poly.pdbx_strand_id
1 'polypeptide(L)'
;MTTPETSGVELPDMDLLRKFDVPAPRYTSYPTADRFHAQFGVEDYERALAGRKDAKDPAPLSLYVHVPFCNDVCYYCGCNKIVTRDHSKSREYIEAIGMEADLVKAHITGSQELEQLHFGGGTPTFLENDELELMMETLTKRFPLAEKGEFSIEVDPRSTPPEKVEKLRQLGLNRMSCGVQDFNPDVQKAVNRIQPFEQTKATIDAARACGFESVNMDLIYGLPKQTRETFAKTIDQVLEISPDRIALYHYAHLPNHFKAQRRILPADLPGTVEKVNIMFDAITRLTANGYRYIGMDHFAKADDELSRAQVEGTLQRNFQGYSTKAECDMVALGVSGISKIGP
;
A
#
# COMPACT_ATOMS: atom_id res chain seq x y z
N MET A 1 -5.00 12.57 -27.44
CA MET A 1 -5.03 11.11 -27.73
C MET A 1 -3.66 10.58 -27.41
N THR A 2 -3.55 9.71 -26.41
CA THR A 2 -2.30 9.13 -25.95
C THR A 2 -1.82 8.08 -26.96
N THR A 3 -0.65 8.28 -27.55
CA THR A 3 0.06 7.27 -28.35
C THR A 3 0.86 6.32 -27.43
N PRO A 4 1.29 5.13 -27.88
CA PRO A 4 2.12 4.21 -27.10
C PRO A 4 3.37 4.86 -26.47
N GLU A 5 3.92 5.89 -27.14
CA GLU A 5 5.03 6.72 -26.67
C GLU A 5 4.69 7.54 -25.40
N THR A 6 3.41 7.84 -25.17
CA THR A 6 2.93 8.63 -24.03
C THR A 6 2.29 7.79 -22.92
N SER A 7 1.83 6.56 -23.22
CA SER A 7 1.27 5.63 -22.22
C SER A 7 2.31 4.74 -21.55
N GLY A 8 3.49 4.56 -22.17
CA GLY A 8 4.60 3.80 -21.61
C GLY A 8 4.44 2.28 -21.65
N VAL A 9 3.52 1.73 -22.47
CA VAL A 9 3.29 0.28 -22.52
C VAL A 9 3.06 -0.24 -23.93
N GLU A 10 3.94 -1.13 -24.36
CA GLU A 10 3.68 -2.09 -25.43
C GLU A 10 3.21 -3.40 -24.78
N LEU A 11 1.99 -3.84 -25.08
CA LEU A 11 1.46 -5.07 -24.51
C LEU A 11 2.04 -6.28 -25.26
N PRO A 12 2.61 -7.28 -24.55
CA PRO A 12 3.22 -8.43 -25.21
C PRO A 12 2.14 -9.32 -25.84
N ASP A 13 2.51 -10.03 -26.90
CA ASP A 13 1.64 -11.07 -27.45
C ASP A 13 1.57 -12.30 -26.52
N MET A 14 0.59 -13.17 -26.79
CA MET A 14 0.36 -14.37 -25.98
C MET A 14 1.49 -15.39 -26.07
N ASP A 15 2.26 -15.41 -27.17
CA ASP A 15 3.34 -16.37 -27.36
C ASP A 15 4.56 -15.98 -26.51
N LEU A 16 4.84 -14.69 -26.40
CA LEU A 16 5.85 -14.14 -25.50
C LEU A 16 5.47 -14.40 -24.04
N LEU A 17 4.21 -14.20 -23.65
CA LEU A 17 3.75 -14.52 -22.30
C LEU A 17 3.89 -16.02 -21.98
N ARG A 18 3.48 -16.91 -22.89
CA ARG A 18 3.64 -18.37 -22.70
C ARG A 18 5.10 -18.78 -22.56
N LYS A 19 6.01 -18.14 -23.32
CA LYS A 19 7.45 -18.41 -23.23
C LYS A 19 8.01 -18.11 -21.84
N PHE A 20 7.44 -17.14 -21.13
CA PHE A 20 7.89 -16.71 -19.79
C PHE A 20 6.94 -17.11 -18.66
N ASP A 21 5.98 -18.00 -18.90
CA ASP A 21 5.12 -18.60 -17.88
C ASP A 21 5.88 -19.68 -17.09
N VAL A 22 6.91 -19.24 -16.38
CA VAL A 22 7.78 -20.06 -15.54
C VAL A 22 7.90 -19.44 -14.14
N PRO A 23 8.16 -20.24 -13.09
CA PRO A 23 8.39 -19.70 -11.75
C PRO A 23 9.55 -18.68 -11.75
N ALA A 24 9.29 -17.48 -11.26
CA ALA A 24 10.26 -16.41 -11.12
C ALA A 24 10.25 -15.84 -9.68
N PRO A 25 11.39 -15.30 -9.18
CA PRO A 25 11.42 -14.66 -7.88
C PRO A 25 10.49 -13.44 -7.84
N ARG A 26 9.74 -13.29 -6.75
CA ARG A 26 8.99 -12.06 -6.48
C ARG A 26 9.93 -11.04 -5.83
N TYR A 27 10.35 -10.04 -6.59
CA TYR A 27 11.25 -8.98 -6.13
C TYR A 27 10.52 -7.93 -5.29
N THR A 28 10.12 -8.29 -4.07
CA THR A 28 9.65 -7.30 -3.09
C THR A 28 10.81 -6.41 -2.62
N SER A 29 11.99 -7.02 -2.47
CA SER A 29 13.29 -6.40 -2.20
C SER A 29 14.40 -7.26 -2.82
N TYR A 30 15.62 -6.73 -2.89
CA TYR A 30 16.81 -7.53 -3.15
C TYR A 30 17.89 -7.24 -2.09
N PRO A 31 18.41 -8.26 -1.39
CA PRO A 31 17.96 -9.65 -1.39
C PRO A 31 16.50 -9.83 -0.94
N THR A 32 15.91 -10.97 -1.30
CA THR A 32 14.53 -11.33 -0.96
C THR A 32 14.40 -11.80 0.49
N ALA A 33 13.20 -11.76 1.08
CA ALA A 33 12.97 -12.05 2.49
C ALA A 33 13.32 -13.50 2.92
N ASP A 34 13.37 -14.46 1.99
CA ASP A 34 13.88 -15.82 2.24
C ASP A 34 15.39 -15.86 2.54
N ARG A 35 16.09 -14.73 2.40
CA ARG A 35 17.50 -14.55 2.79
C ARG A 35 17.68 -13.98 4.19
N PHE A 36 16.60 -13.57 4.86
CA PHE A 36 16.68 -13.12 6.25
C PHE A 36 17.00 -14.32 7.16
N HIS A 37 17.90 -14.12 8.11
CA HIS A 37 18.35 -15.18 9.00
C HIS A 37 18.59 -14.67 10.42
N ALA A 38 18.47 -15.58 11.39
CA ALA A 38 18.59 -15.24 12.82
C ALA A 38 20.02 -14.88 13.28
N GLN A 39 21.04 -14.97 12.41
CA GLN A 39 22.39 -14.50 12.75
C GLN A 39 22.49 -12.96 12.76
N PHE A 40 21.57 -12.26 12.09
CA PHE A 40 21.48 -10.80 12.21
C PHE A 40 20.79 -10.50 13.54
N GLY A 41 21.54 -9.94 14.49
CA GLY A 41 21.11 -9.75 15.87
C GLY A 41 20.89 -8.29 16.26
N VAL A 42 20.67 -8.09 17.57
CA VAL A 42 20.44 -6.77 18.17
C VAL A 42 21.62 -5.82 17.89
N GLU A 43 22.85 -6.27 18.12
CA GLU A 43 24.07 -5.47 17.93
C GLU A 43 24.27 -5.05 16.46
N ASP A 44 23.81 -5.85 15.50
CA ASP A 44 23.87 -5.50 14.08
C ASP A 44 22.88 -4.38 13.75
N TYR A 45 21.66 -4.46 14.30
CA TYR A 45 20.63 -3.43 14.10
C TYR A 45 20.98 -2.12 14.79
N GLU A 46 21.46 -2.15 16.04
CA GLU A 46 21.94 -0.97 16.76
C GLU A 46 23.08 -0.29 16.02
N ARG A 47 24.02 -1.07 15.46
CA ARG A 47 25.11 -0.54 14.63
C ARG A 47 24.62 0.10 13.34
N ALA A 48 23.61 -0.49 12.68
CA ALA A 48 22.99 0.09 11.49
C ALA A 48 22.32 1.44 11.81
N LEU A 49 21.56 1.52 12.91
CA LEU A 49 20.93 2.75 13.40
C LEU A 49 21.94 3.83 13.77
N ALA A 50 23.01 3.45 14.46
CA ALA A 50 24.04 4.37 14.93
C ALA A 50 24.93 4.88 13.79
N GLY A 51 25.13 4.08 12.74
CA GLY A 51 25.97 4.41 11.59
C GLY A 51 25.36 5.41 10.61
N ARG A 52 24.06 5.75 10.74
CA ARG A 52 23.36 6.67 9.81
C ARG A 52 24.06 8.03 9.66
N LYS A 53 24.48 8.64 10.77
CA LYS A 53 25.18 9.94 10.74
C LYS A 53 26.56 9.89 10.06
N ASP A 54 27.17 8.70 10.01
CA ASP A 54 28.52 8.49 9.51
C ASP A 54 28.51 8.10 8.02
N ALA A 55 27.32 7.96 7.41
CA ALA A 55 27.18 7.76 5.98
C ALA A 55 27.71 8.98 5.20
N LYS A 56 28.34 8.72 4.05
CA LYS A 56 28.90 9.76 3.18
C LYS A 56 27.84 10.81 2.80
N ASP A 57 26.64 10.34 2.51
CA ASP A 57 25.46 11.13 2.17
C ASP A 57 24.33 10.69 3.13
N PRO A 58 24.15 11.37 4.29
CA PRO A 58 23.17 10.96 5.29
C PRO A 58 21.74 10.98 4.75
N ALA A 59 21.13 9.81 4.70
CA ALA A 59 19.76 9.59 4.25
C ALA A 59 18.73 10.28 5.17
N PRO A 60 17.66 10.88 4.61
CA PRO A 60 16.49 11.26 5.39
C PRO A 60 15.85 10.05 6.09
N LEU A 61 14.96 10.30 7.05
CA LEU A 61 14.29 9.23 7.80
C LEU A 61 12.87 8.99 7.29
N SER A 62 12.57 7.72 7.03
CA SER A 62 11.23 7.20 6.78
C SER A 62 10.82 6.26 7.92
N LEU A 63 9.57 6.37 8.36
CA LEU A 63 8.99 5.50 9.37
C LEU A 63 7.81 4.72 8.80
N TYR A 64 7.90 3.40 8.84
CA TYR A 64 6.77 2.50 8.59
C TYR A 64 6.21 2.00 9.92
N VAL A 65 4.90 2.05 10.09
CA VAL A 65 4.23 1.50 11.27
C VAL A 65 3.20 0.48 10.83
N HIS A 66 3.39 -0.76 11.24
CA HIS A 66 2.47 -1.84 10.94
C HIS A 66 1.33 -1.86 11.97
N VAL A 67 0.09 -1.66 11.54
CA VAL A 67 -1.12 -1.82 12.37
C VAL A 67 -1.85 -3.09 11.93
N PRO A 68 -1.76 -4.20 12.69
CA PRO A 68 -2.17 -5.51 12.18
C PRO A 68 -3.69 -5.73 12.21
N PHE A 69 -4.47 -4.88 12.87
CA PHE A 69 -5.86 -5.18 13.19
C PHE A 69 -6.81 -4.98 12.00
N CYS A 70 -7.83 -5.83 11.90
CA CYS A 70 -8.92 -5.72 10.94
C CYS A 70 -10.25 -6.10 11.59
N ASN A 71 -11.32 -5.37 11.31
CA ASN A 71 -12.67 -5.69 11.81
C ASN A 71 -13.24 -6.98 11.21
N ASP A 72 -12.97 -7.24 9.92
CA ASP A 72 -13.55 -8.36 9.19
C ASP A 72 -12.51 -9.14 8.39
N VAL A 73 -12.81 -10.42 8.18
CA VAL A 73 -12.00 -11.32 7.34
C VAL A 73 -12.35 -11.11 5.87
N CYS A 74 -11.49 -10.41 5.12
CA CYS A 74 -11.51 -10.47 3.65
C CYS A 74 -10.88 -11.79 3.18
N TYR A 75 -11.61 -12.60 2.40
CA TYR A 75 -11.18 -13.96 2.04
C TYR A 75 -9.97 -13.99 1.11
N TYR A 76 -9.77 -12.95 0.29
CA TYR A 76 -8.62 -12.87 -0.62
C TYR A 76 -7.30 -12.57 0.10
N CYS A 77 -7.34 -11.96 1.27
CA CYS A 77 -6.20 -11.22 1.83
C CYS A 77 -5.08 -12.14 2.32
N GLY A 78 -3.85 -11.82 1.89
CA GLY A 78 -2.60 -12.48 2.31
C GLY A 78 -1.68 -11.59 3.15
N CYS A 79 -2.14 -10.44 3.63
CA CYS A 79 -1.37 -9.53 4.48
C CYS A 79 -1.11 -10.14 5.86
N ASN A 80 -0.05 -9.69 6.54
CA ASN A 80 0.08 -9.93 7.98
C ASN A 80 -1.01 -9.13 8.69
N LYS A 81 -1.92 -9.83 9.39
CA LYS A 81 -3.05 -9.19 10.07
C LYS A 81 -3.64 -10.07 11.16
N ILE A 82 -4.34 -9.42 12.08
CA ILE A 82 -5.11 -9.99 13.18
C ILE A 82 -6.55 -9.51 13.02
N VAL A 83 -7.47 -10.41 12.70
CA VAL A 83 -8.90 -10.06 12.64
C VAL A 83 -9.50 -10.11 14.03
N THR A 84 -10.03 -9.00 14.50
CA THR A 84 -10.63 -8.85 15.83
C THR A 84 -11.66 -7.73 15.81
N ARG A 85 -12.68 -7.83 16.67
CA ARG A 85 -13.62 -6.73 16.98
C ARG A 85 -13.39 -6.16 18.39
N ASP A 86 -12.40 -6.71 19.08
CA ASP A 86 -12.00 -6.27 20.41
C ASP A 86 -10.97 -5.14 20.25
N HIS A 87 -11.45 -3.90 20.38
CA HIS A 87 -10.64 -2.68 20.34
C HIS A 87 -9.84 -2.43 21.62
N SER A 88 -9.97 -3.25 22.68
CA SER A 88 -9.09 -3.08 23.85
C SER A 88 -7.62 -3.37 23.51
N LYS A 89 -7.38 -4.21 22.48
CA LYS A 89 -6.04 -4.63 22.04
C LYS A 89 -5.26 -3.56 21.30
N SER A 90 -5.93 -2.57 20.67
CA SER A 90 -5.23 -1.52 19.92
C SER A 90 -4.49 -0.55 20.83
N ARG A 91 -5.05 -0.21 22.00
CA ARG A 91 -4.36 0.63 22.98
C ARG A 91 -3.10 -0.02 23.54
N GLU A 92 -3.17 -1.29 23.97
CA GLU A 92 -1.99 -2.05 24.41
C GLU A 92 -0.92 -2.12 23.31
N TYR A 93 -1.34 -2.24 22.05
CA TYR A 93 -0.45 -2.24 20.92
C TYR A 93 0.24 -0.89 20.71
N ILE A 94 -0.47 0.23 20.84
CA ILE A 94 0.12 1.58 20.75
C ILE A 94 1.18 1.79 21.84
N GLU A 95 0.92 1.31 23.07
CA GLU A 95 1.91 1.36 24.15
C GLU A 95 3.18 0.55 23.80
N ALA A 96 3.02 -0.65 23.24
CA ALA A 96 4.14 -1.46 22.77
C ALA A 96 4.93 -0.78 21.64
N ILE A 97 4.25 -0.15 20.68
CA ILE A 97 4.89 0.68 19.63
C ILE A 97 5.68 1.82 20.26
N GLY A 98 5.16 2.47 21.31
CA GLY A 98 5.88 3.50 22.04
C GLY A 98 7.18 2.99 22.67
N MET A 99 7.15 1.81 23.30
CA MET A 99 8.34 1.17 23.87
C MET A 99 9.36 0.79 22.79
N GLU A 100 8.90 0.23 21.67
CA GLU A 100 9.77 -0.09 20.52
C GLU A 100 10.40 1.17 19.91
N ALA A 101 9.62 2.24 19.78
CA ALA A 101 10.10 3.53 19.30
C ALA A 101 11.16 4.14 20.24
N ASP A 102 11.04 3.96 21.56
CA ASP A 102 12.06 4.38 22.53
C ASP A 102 13.37 3.62 22.35
N LEU A 103 13.30 2.31 22.07
CA LEU A 103 14.49 1.50 21.77
C LEU A 103 15.18 2.00 20.49
N VAL A 104 14.44 2.22 19.40
CA VAL A 104 15.03 2.80 18.18
C VAL A 104 15.64 4.17 18.46
N LYS A 105 14.91 5.04 19.18
CA LYS A 105 15.33 6.40 19.48
C LYS A 105 16.65 6.46 20.26
N ALA A 106 16.91 5.47 21.12
CA ALA A 106 18.14 5.39 21.91
C ALA A 106 19.40 5.19 21.05
N HIS A 107 19.27 4.57 19.87
CA HIS A 107 20.42 4.21 19.02
C HIS A 107 20.50 4.99 17.70
N ILE A 108 19.37 5.50 17.20
CA ILE A 108 19.32 6.17 15.89
C ILE A 108 20.04 7.51 15.89
N THR A 109 20.96 7.68 14.94
CA THR A 109 21.69 8.93 14.72
C THR A 109 21.28 9.60 13.41
N GLY A 110 21.82 10.80 13.14
CA GLY A 110 21.49 11.60 11.97
C GLY A 110 20.20 12.41 12.16
N SER A 111 19.58 12.83 11.06
CA SER A 111 18.26 13.46 11.14
C SER A 111 17.23 12.45 11.69
N GLN A 112 16.43 12.94 12.63
CA GLN A 112 15.34 12.21 13.26
C GLN A 112 13.98 12.82 12.88
N GLU A 113 14.00 13.83 12.00
CA GLU A 113 12.82 14.40 11.39
C GLU A 113 12.34 13.46 10.26
N LEU A 114 11.06 13.13 10.27
CA LEU A 114 10.45 12.22 9.32
C LEU A 114 10.15 12.95 8.02
N GLU A 115 10.85 12.57 6.95
CA GLU A 115 10.46 12.93 5.58
C GLU A 115 9.34 12.03 5.07
N GLN A 116 9.21 10.82 5.60
CA GLN A 116 8.08 9.94 5.30
C GLN A 116 7.56 9.24 6.55
N LEU A 117 6.23 9.12 6.63
CA LEU A 117 5.53 8.28 7.59
C LEU A 117 4.49 7.45 6.82
N HIS A 118 4.45 6.16 7.05
CA HIS A 118 3.46 5.28 6.43
C HIS A 118 2.86 4.33 7.45
N PHE A 119 1.55 4.45 7.66
CA PHE A 119 0.77 3.45 8.37
C PHE A 119 0.18 2.45 7.38
N GLY A 120 0.54 1.18 7.53
CA GLY A 120 -0.02 0.10 6.72
C GLY A 120 -0.31 -1.16 7.55
N GLY A 121 -0.67 -2.25 6.88
CA GLY A 121 -0.69 -3.58 7.48
C GLY A 121 -2.03 -4.30 7.33
N GLY A 122 -2.76 -4.43 8.44
CA GLY A 122 -4.14 -4.90 8.42
C GLY A 122 -5.06 -3.77 7.96
N THR A 123 -5.44 -2.90 8.89
CA THR A 123 -6.24 -1.71 8.62
C THR A 123 -5.87 -0.65 9.65
N PRO A 124 -4.98 0.30 9.33
CA PRO A 124 -4.64 1.40 10.23
C PRO A 124 -5.87 2.15 10.77
N THR A 125 -6.89 2.35 9.94
CA THR A 125 -8.17 2.96 10.35
C THR A 125 -9.10 2.03 11.14
N PHE A 126 -8.60 0.89 11.61
CA PHE A 126 -9.17 0.16 12.75
C PHE A 126 -9.06 0.99 14.04
N LEU A 127 -7.96 1.74 14.20
CA LEU A 127 -7.77 2.64 15.34
C LEU A 127 -8.86 3.71 15.34
N GLU A 128 -9.45 3.96 16.50
CA GLU A 128 -10.41 5.05 16.70
C GLU A 128 -9.70 6.42 16.67
N ASN A 129 -10.48 7.51 16.59
CA ASN A 129 -9.92 8.85 16.42
C ASN A 129 -8.97 9.28 17.55
N ASP A 130 -9.26 8.88 18.79
CA ASP A 130 -8.42 9.13 19.97
C ASP A 130 -7.16 8.24 19.97
N GLU A 131 -7.28 7.00 19.48
CA GLU A 131 -6.15 6.09 19.31
C GLU A 131 -5.21 6.54 18.19
N LEU A 132 -5.72 7.08 17.09
CA LEU A 132 -4.93 7.68 16.01
C LEU A 132 -4.17 8.92 16.50
N GLU A 133 -4.81 9.75 17.32
CA GLU A 133 -4.17 10.89 17.96
C GLU A 133 -3.06 10.44 18.93
N LEU A 134 -3.34 9.45 19.78
CA LEU A 134 -2.36 8.87 20.68
C LEU A 134 -1.17 8.26 19.92
N MET A 135 -1.42 7.54 18.82
CA MET A 135 -0.38 6.98 17.98
C MET A 135 0.49 8.09 17.38
N MET A 136 -0.13 9.11 16.79
CA MET A 136 0.61 10.23 16.19
C MET A 136 1.42 10.99 17.24
N GLU A 137 0.85 11.30 18.41
CA GLU A 137 1.58 11.90 19.51
C GLU A 137 2.76 11.02 19.98
N THR A 138 2.54 9.72 20.10
CA THR A 138 3.56 8.75 20.51
C THR A 138 4.75 8.78 19.56
N LEU A 139 4.50 8.76 18.25
CA LEU A 139 5.56 8.76 17.25
C LEU A 139 6.24 10.13 17.14
N THR A 140 5.46 11.21 17.02
CA THR A 140 5.99 12.56 16.74
C THR A 140 6.74 13.21 17.90
N LYS A 141 6.46 12.80 19.15
CA LYS A 141 7.30 13.15 20.32
C LYS A 141 8.73 12.61 20.18
N ARG A 142 8.93 11.51 19.43
CA ARG A 142 10.22 10.85 19.21
C ARG A 142 10.83 11.21 17.86
N PHE A 143 10.01 11.31 16.83
CA PHE A 143 10.40 11.55 15.45
C PHE A 143 9.52 12.67 14.87
N PRO A 144 9.92 13.95 15.00
CA PRO A 144 9.14 15.08 14.52
C PRO A 144 8.85 14.97 13.01
N LEU A 145 7.70 15.48 12.56
CA LEU A 145 7.36 15.50 11.13
C LEU A 145 8.08 16.65 10.42
N ALA A 146 8.65 16.38 9.24
CA ALA A 146 9.16 17.42 8.37
C ALA A 146 8.05 18.34 7.85
N GLU A 147 8.36 19.63 7.65
CA GLU A 147 7.40 20.61 7.11
C GLU A 147 6.81 20.18 5.74
N LYS A 148 7.63 19.50 4.92
CA LYS A 148 7.27 19.03 3.56
C LYS A 148 7.46 17.51 3.42
N GLY A 149 7.03 16.75 4.41
CA GLY A 149 7.09 15.28 4.38
C GLY A 149 5.86 14.62 3.75
N GLU A 150 6.00 13.33 3.44
CA GLU A 150 4.94 12.47 2.93
C GLU A 150 4.38 11.58 4.05
N PHE A 151 3.17 11.89 4.52
CA PHE A 151 2.57 11.24 5.67
C PHE A 151 1.30 10.52 5.23
N SER A 152 1.42 9.20 5.14
CA SER A 152 0.49 8.33 4.43
C SER A 152 -0.16 7.29 5.34
N ILE A 153 -1.40 6.93 5.01
CA ILE A 153 -2.15 5.90 5.71
C ILE A 153 -2.97 5.05 4.73
N GLU A 154 -2.95 3.73 4.94
CA GLU A 154 -3.89 2.80 4.32
C GLU A 154 -5.25 2.84 5.04
N VAL A 155 -6.35 2.92 4.27
CA VAL A 155 -7.71 3.04 4.80
C VAL A 155 -8.64 1.98 4.23
N ASP A 156 -9.50 1.44 5.09
CA ASP A 156 -10.71 0.72 4.67
C ASP A 156 -11.88 1.71 4.68
N PRO A 157 -12.54 1.97 3.54
CA PRO A 157 -13.65 2.92 3.49
C PRO A 157 -14.88 2.45 4.29
N ARG A 158 -14.93 1.20 4.76
CA ARG A 158 -15.97 0.68 5.68
C ARG A 158 -15.85 1.19 7.10
N SER A 159 -14.66 1.65 7.50
CA SER A 159 -14.39 2.22 8.82
C SER A 159 -13.82 3.63 8.75
N THR A 160 -13.89 4.28 7.59
CA THR A 160 -13.30 5.61 7.34
C THR A 160 -14.31 6.56 6.70
N PRO A 161 -15.35 6.96 7.45
CA PRO A 161 -16.32 7.95 6.99
C PRO A 161 -15.66 9.35 6.88
N PRO A 162 -16.31 10.34 6.22
CA PRO A 162 -15.75 11.67 5.99
C PRO A 162 -15.16 12.36 7.23
N GLU A 163 -15.82 12.27 8.38
CA GLU A 163 -15.35 12.84 9.64
C GLU A 163 -14.04 12.23 10.14
N LYS A 164 -13.79 10.95 9.82
CA LYS A 164 -12.51 10.29 10.13
C LYS A 164 -11.43 10.80 9.20
N VAL A 165 -11.73 11.03 7.92
CA VAL A 165 -10.79 11.61 6.96
C VAL A 165 -10.36 13.03 7.38
N GLU A 166 -11.29 13.84 7.87
CA GLU A 166 -10.99 15.16 8.45
C GLU A 166 -10.01 15.05 9.62
N LYS A 167 -10.25 14.12 10.57
CA LYS A 167 -9.34 13.87 11.69
C LYS A 167 -7.96 13.43 11.22
N LEU A 168 -7.87 12.53 10.23
CA LEU A 168 -6.58 12.10 9.65
C LEU A 168 -5.79 13.30 9.10
N ARG A 169 -6.46 14.22 8.40
CA ARG A 169 -5.82 15.45 7.89
C ARG A 169 -5.34 16.37 9.02
N GLN A 170 -6.15 16.55 10.06
CA GLN A 170 -5.81 17.36 11.25
C GLN A 170 -4.58 16.81 11.99
N LEU A 171 -4.40 15.49 11.99
CA LEU A 171 -3.22 14.82 12.55
C LEU A 171 -1.95 14.98 11.70
N GLY A 172 -2.04 15.62 10.53
CA GLY A 172 -0.91 15.90 9.66
C GLY A 172 -0.73 14.91 8.50
N LEU A 173 -1.58 13.89 8.38
CA LEU A 173 -1.53 12.98 7.24
C LEU A 173 -1.99 13.70 5.97
N ASN A 174 -1.24 13.57 4.88
CA ASN A 174 -1.48 14.27 3.62
C ASN A 174 -1.59 13.32 2.41
N ARG A 175 -1.42 12.01 2.61
CA ARG A 175 -1.58 10.98 1.57
C ARG A 175 -2.42 9.81 2.07
N MET A 176 -3.17 9.18 1.17
CA MET A 176 -4.10 8.11 1.53
C MET A 176 -4.10 6.98 0.49
N SER A 177 -4.12 5.72 0.93
CA SER A 177 -4.38 4.56 0.06
C SER A 177 -5.69 3.90 0.47
N CYS A 178 -6.65 3.81 -0.45
CA CYS A 178 -7.98 3.27 -0.17
C CYS A 178 -8.12 1.84 -0.72
N GLY A 179 -8.37 0.88 0.17
CA GLY A 179 -8.62 -0.50 -0.23
C GLY A 179 -10.00 -0.69 -0.86
N VAL A 180 -10.08 -0.86 -2.19
CA VAL A 180 -11.36 -0.96 -2.92
C VAL A 180 -11.60 -2.35 -3.46
N GLN A 181 -10.58 -2.94 -4.09
CA GLN A 181 -10.52 -4.29 -4.64
C GLN A 181 -11.41 -4.49 -5.87
N ASP A 182 -12.72 -4.34 -5.71
CA ASP A 182 -13.72 -4.42 -6.78
C ASP A 182 -15.04 -3.75 -6.33
N PHE A 183 -15.76 -3.12 -7.25
CA PHE A 183 -17.10 -2.57 -7.02
C PHE A 183 -18.23 -3.54 -7.37
N ASN A 184 -17.94 -4.65 -8.04
CA ASN A 184 -18.93 -5.65 -8.39
C ASN A 184 -19.51 -6.32 -7.12
N PRO A 185 -20.83 -6.24 -6.87
CA PRO A 185 -21.43 -6.79 -5.65
C PRO A 185 -21.26 -8.30 -5.47
N ASP A 186 -21.19 -9.07 -6.55
CA ASP A 186 -21.04 -10.53 -6.47
C ASP A 186 -19.60 -10.93 -6.17
N VAL A 187 -18.62 -10.18 -6.70
CA VAL A 187 -17.20 -10.30 -6.31
C VAL A 187 -17.05 -9.96 -4.83
N GLN A 188 -17.62 -8.83 -4.38
CA GLN A 188 -17.58 -8.40 -2.98
C GLN A 188 -18.16 -9.43 -2.01
N LYS A 189 -19.32 -10.02 -2.34
CA LYS A 189 -19.92 -11.13 -1.57
C LYS A 189 -18.99 -12.35 -1.54
N ALA A 190 -18.46 -12.76 -2.70
CA ALA A 190 -17.60 -13.93 -2.83
C ALA A 190 -16.30 -13.82 -2.02
N VAL A 191 -15.84 -12.60 -1.71
CA VAL A 191 -14.64 -12.35 -0.91
C VAL A 191 -14.90 -11.77 0.49
N ASN A 192 -16.16 -11.67 0.90
CA ASN A 192 -16.60 -11.11 2.18
C ASN A 192 -16.09 -9.67 2.44
N ARG A 193 -16.29 -8.80 1.45
CA ARG A 193 -15.94 -7.37 1.52
C ARG A 193 -17.05 -6.50 0.89
N ILE A 194 -18.22 -6.47 1.52
CA ILE A 194 -19.33 -5.62 1.06
C ILE A 194 -18.98 -4.15 1.32
N GLN A 195 -18.94 -3.37 0.24
CA GLN A 195 -18.49 -1.98 0.22
C GLN A 195 -19.17 -1.26 -0.97
N PRO A 196 -20.30 -0.58 -0.76
CA PRO A 196 -20.96 0.16 -1.83
C PRO A 196 -20.05 1.23 -2.45
N PHE A 197 -20.24 1.48 -3.74
CA PHE A 197 -19.50 2.52 -4.50
C PHE A 197 -19.58 3.89 -3.82
N GLU A 198 -20.80 4.33 -3.46
CA GLU A 198 -21.04 5.64 -2.82
C GLU A 198 -20.24 5.86 -1.54
N GLN A 199 -20.04 4.79 -0.77
CA GLN A 199 -19.28 4.87 0.48
C GLN A 199 -17.80 5.15 0.22
N THR A 200 -17.24 4.50 -0.81
CA THR A 200 -15.86 4.71 -1.25
C THR A 200 -15.68 6.11 -1.82
N LYS A 201 -16.65 6.52 -2.65
CA LYS A 201 -16.69 7.84 -3.25
C LYS A 201 -16.72 8.93 -2.18
N ALA A 202 -17.55 8.79 -1.15
CA ALA A 202 -17.62 9.72 -0.03
C ALA A 202 -16.29 9.84 0.72
N THR A 203 -15.60 8.73 1.02
CA THR A 203 -14.26 8.76 1.66
C THR A 203 -13.23 9.50 0.80
N ILE A 204 -13.20 9.23 -0.51
CA ILE A 204 -12.21 9.85 -1.42
C ILE A 204 -12.53 11.33 -1.67
N ASP A 205 -13.80 11.69 -1.84
CA ASP A 205 -14.23 13.08 -1.98
C ASP A 205 -13.90 13.89 -0.72
N ALA A 206 -14.08 13.32 0.47
CA ALA A 206 -13.68 13.93 1.73
C ALA A 206 -12.15 14.16 1.77
N ALA A 207 -11.35 13.19 1.32
CA ALA A 207 -9.90 13.34 1.27
C ALA A 207 -9.48 14.51 0.36
N ARG A 208 -10.09 14.63 -0.81
CA ARG A 208 -9.86 15.78 -1.70
C ARG A 208 -10.29 17.10 -1.07
N ALA A 209 -11.48 17.14 -0.46
CA ALA A 209 -11.99 18.34 0.20
C ALA A 209 -11.11 18.79 1.37
N CYS A 210 -10.48 17.85 2.08
CA CYS A 210 -9.52 18.12 3.15
C CYS A 210 -8.10 18.48 2.64
N GLY A 211 -7.86 18.43 1.32
CA GLY A 211 -6.55 18.74 0.75
C GLY A 211 -5.50 17.65 1.00
N PHE A 212 -5.89 16.37 0.92
CA PHE A 212 -4.91 15.30 0.69
C PHE A 212 -4.27 15.50 -0.69
N GLU A 213 -2.95 15.37 -0.74
CA GLU A 213 -2.15 15.65 -1.94
C GLU A 213 -2.19 14.52 -2.97
N SER A 214 -2.36 13.28 -2.50
CA SER A 214 -2.45 12.09 -3.35
C SER A 214 -3.33 11.03 -2.70
N VAL A 215 -4.31 10.55 -3.47
CA VAL A 215 -5.18 9.42 -3.09
C VAL A 215 -4.96 8.25 -4.05
N ASN A 216 -4.50 7.11 -3.51
CA ASN A 216 -4.39 5.84 -4.22
C ASN A 216 -5.65 4.98 -4.04
N MET A 217 -6.01 4.19 -5.05
CA MET A 217 -7.00 3.12 -4.95
C MET A 217 -6.36 1.76 -5.20
N ASP A 218 -6.50 0.84 -4.26
CA ASP A 218 -6.07 -0.54 -4.42
C ASP A 218 -7.20 -1.36 -5.06
N LEU A 219 -6.90 -2.03 -6.16
CA LEU A 219 -7.77 -2.93 -6.92
C LEU A 219 -7.13 -4.31 -7.02
N ILE A 220 -7.94 -5.35 -7.18
CA ILE A 220 -7.43 -6.71 -7.38
C ILE A 220 -8.10 -7.32 -8.59
N TYR A 221 -7.30 -7.78 -9.55
CA TYR A 221 -7.80 -8.61 -10.65
C TYR A 221 -7.49 -10.09 -10.42
N GLY A 222 -8.35 -10.96 -10.92
CA GLY A 222 -8.30 -12.41 -10.69
C GLY A 222 -9.11 -12.91 -9.49
N LEU A 223 -9.94 -12.07 -8.86
CA LEU A 223 -10.88 -12.45 -7.81
C LEU A 223 -12.03 -13.33 -8.34
N PRO A 224 -12.72 -14.11 -7.48
CA PRO A 224 -13.86 -14.92 -7.90
C PRO A 224 -14.97 -14.07 -8.53
N LYS A 225 -15.65 -14.62 -9.53
CA LYS A 225 -16.74 -14.00 -10.31
C LYS A 225 -16.33 -12.85 -11.24
N GLN A 226 -15.05 -12.48 -11.29
CA GLN A 226 -14.58 -11.49 -12.25
C GLN A 226 -14.54 -12.06 -13.68
N THR A 227 -15.02 -11.26 -14.63
CA THR A 227 -14.84 -11.41 -16.07
C THR A 227 -14.32 -10.09 -16.64
N ARG A 228 -13.86 -10.09 -17.90
CA ARG A 228 -13.53 -8.86 -18.62
C ARG A 228 -14.66 -7.82 -18.57
N GLU A 229 -15.91 -8.26 -18.77
CA GLU A 229 -17.06 -7.35 -18.78
C GLU A 229 -17.32 -6.75 -17.39
N THR A 230 -17.29 -7.57 -16.33
CA THR A 230 -17.56 -7.05 -14.99
C THR A 230 -16.43 -6.14 -14.51
N PHE A 231 -15.18 -6.49 -14.81
CA PHE A 231 -14.04 -5.69 -14.40
C PHE A 231 -13.93 -4.38 -15.19
N ALA A 232 -14.34 -4.37 -16.46
CA ALA A 232 -14.46 -3.14 -17.23
C ALA A 232 -15.41 -2.14 -16.54
N LYS A 233 -16.56 -2.58 -16.03
CA LYS A 233 -17.48 -1.72 -15.26
C LYS A 233 -16.84 -1.19 -13.97
N THR A 234 -16.04 -2.02 -13.29
CA THR A 234 -15.26 -1.57 -12.13
C THR A 234 -14.25 -0.50 -12.51
N ILE A 235 -13.55 -0.62 -13.64
CA ILE A 235 -12.65 0.42 -14.14
C ILE A 235 -13.40 1.70 -14.51
N ASP A 236 -14.61 1.62 -15.06
CA ASP A 236 -15.45 2.81 -15.29
C ASP A 236 -15.74 3.58 -14.01
N GLN A 237 -16.10 2.88 -12.96
CA GLN A 237 -16.35 3.47 -11.65
C GLN A 237 -15.08 4.06 -11.03
N VAL A 238 -13.92 3.42 -11.23
CA VAL A 238 -12.62 3.97 -10.80
C VAL A 238 -12.31 5.27 -11.55
N LEU A 239 -12.56 5.32 -12.86
CA LEU A 239 -12.38 6.52 -13.67
C LEU A 239 -13.37 7.64 -13.29
N GLU A 240 -14.59 7.29 -12.90
CA GLU A 240 -15.56 8.25 -12.35
C GLU A 240 -15.05 8.88 -11.05
N ILE A 241 -14.49 8.05 -10.15
CA ILE A 241 -13.85 8.56 -8.93
C ILE A 241 -12.59 9.36 -9.27
N SER A 242 -11.83 8.98 -10.30
CA SER A 242 -10.60 9.65 -10.77
C SER A 242 -9.49 9.78 -9.70
N PRO A 243 -9.08 8.70 -9.01
CA PRO A 243 -7.99 8.74 -8.01
C PRO A 243 -6.68 9.22 -8.64
N ASP A 244 -5.73 9.69 -7.83
CA ASP A 244 -4.44 10.16 -8.35
C ASP A 244 -3.55 8.99 -8.76
N ARG A 245 -3.67 7.87 -8.02
CA ARG A 245 -2.94 6.63 -8.26
C ARG A 245 -3.85 5.41 -8.17
N ILE A 246 -3.45 4.34 -8.83
CA ILE A 246 -4.13 3.05 -8.80
C ILE A 246 -3.06 1.97 -8.63
N ALA A 247 -3.25 1.08 -7.66
CA ALA A 247 -2.49 -0.15 -7.54
C ALA A 247 -3.41 -1.34 -7.90
N LEU A 248 -3.16 -1.96 -9.05
CA LEU A 248 -3.93 -3.06 -9.61
C LEU A 248 -3.19 -4.40 -9.41
N TYR A 249 -3.44 -5.03 -8.26
CA TYR A 249 -2.75 -6.24 -7.86
C TYR A 249 -3.32 -7.49 -8.53
N HIS A 250 -2.45 -8.41 -8.92
CA HIS A 250 -2.87 -9.77 -9.27
C HIS A 250 -3.25 -10.56 -8.01
N TYR A 251 -4.40 -11.24 -8.04
CA TYR A 251 -4.82 -12.12 -6.95
C TYR A 251 -3.93 -13.37 -6.81
N ALA A 252 -3.15 -13.43 -5.73
CA ALA A 252 -2.38 -14.60 -5.33
C ALA A 252 -3.21 -15.59 -4.48
N HIS A 253 -3.67 -16.68 -5.10
CA HIS A 253 -4.42 -17.74 -4.42
C HIS A 253 -3.50 -18.85 -3.87
N LEU A 254 -3.22 -18.79 -2.56
CA LEU A 254 -2.38 -19.73 -1.81
C LEU A 254 -3.12 -20.23 -0.54
N PRO A 255 -4.24 -20.96 -0.67
CA PRO A 255 -5.12 -21.34 0.46
C PRO A 255 -4.48 -22.28 1.49
N ASN A 256 -3.33 -22.86 1.16
CA ASN A 256 -2.52 -23.63 2.10
C ASN A 256 -1.78 -22.73 3.11
N HIS A 257 -1.40 -21.52 2.69
CA HIS A 257 -0.75 -20.52 3.53
C HIS A 257 -1.80 -19.57 4.15
N PHE A 258 -2.75 -19.11 3.35
CA PHE A 258 -3.78 -18.15 3.77
C PHE A 258 -5.13 -18.85 3.93
N LYS A 259 -5.41 -19.36 5.13
CA LYS A 259 -6.59 -20.19 5.42
C LYS A 259 -7.93 -19.55 5.00
N ALA A 260 -8.06 -18.23 5.09
CA ALA A 260 -9.28 -17.50 4.70
C ALA A 260 -9.62 -17.72 3.21
N GLN A 261 -8.62 -17.89 2.35
CA GLN A 261 -8.83 -18.12 0.91
C GLN A 261 -9.52 -19.45 0.61
N ARG A 262 -9.57 -20.40 1.56
CA ARG A 262 -10.35 -21.65 1.42
C ARG A 262 -11.86 -21.41 1.36
N ARG A 263 -12.33 -20.21 1.73
CA ARG A 263 -13.73 -19.79 1.60
C ARG A 263 -14.08 -19.34 0.18
N ILE A 264 -13.09 -19.10 -0.68
CA ILE A 264 -13.29 -18.77 -2.10
C ILE A 264 -13.47 -20.07 -2.87
N LEU A 265 -14.51 -20.15 -3.70
CA LEU A 265 -14.76 -21.29 -4.56
C LEU A 265 -13.78 -21.27 -5.75
N PRO A 266 -12.93 -22.30 -5.94
CA PRO A 266 -11.97 -22.31 -7.04
C PRO A 266 -12.61 -22.24 -8.42
N ALA A 267 -13.82 -22.80 -8.58
CA ALA A 267 -14.58 -22.78 -9.83
C ALA A 267 -15.02 -21.36 -10.25
N ASP A 268 -15.03 -20.41 -9.31
CA ASP A 268 -15.39 -19.02 -9.58
C ASP A 268 -14.19 -18.16 -9.99
N LEU A 269 -12.97 -18.69 -9.87
CA LEU A 269 -11.77 -17.96 -10.25
C LEU A 269 -11.64 -17.89 -11.78
N PRO A 270 -11.33 -16.72 -12.36
CA PRO A 270 -11.05 -16.62 -13.78
C PRO A 270 -9.79 -17.43 -14.14
N GLY A 271 -9.81 -18.06 -15.32
CA GLY A 271 -8.64 -18.76 -15.87
C GLY A 271 -7.50 -17.79 -16.21
N THR A 272 -6.29 -18.31 -16.40
CA THR A 272 -5.08 -17.51 -16.66
C THR A 272 -5.23 -16.55 -17.84
N VAL A 273 -5.76 -17.02 -18.98
CA VAL A 273 -5.96 -16.18 -20.18
C VAL A 273 -6.95 -15.04 -19.91
N GLU A 274 -8.03 -15.32 -19.16
CA GLU A 274 -9.00 -14.29 -18.78
C GLU A 274 -8.35 -13.22 -17.89
N LYS A 275 -7.52 -13.62 -16.92
CA LYS A 275 -6.77 -12.69 -16.06
C LYS A 275 -5.81 -11.80 -16.85
N VAL A 276 -5.10 -12.36 -17.83
CA VAL A 276 -4.22 -11.59 -18.73
C VAL A 276 -5.02 -10.55 -19.50
N ASN A 277 -6.15 -10.95 -20.10
CA ASN A 277 -7.01 -10.03 -20.84
C ASN A 277 -7.60 -8.94 -19.93
N ILE A 278 -8.02 -9.27 -18.70
CA ILE A 278 -8.47 -8.27 -17.72
C ILE A 278 -7.38 -7.23 -17.46
N MET A 279 -6.13 -7.67 -17.25
CA MET A 279 -5.00 -6.76 -17.02
C MET A 279 -4.73 -5.88 -18.26
N PHE A 280 -4.73 -6.46 -19.46
CA PHE A 280 -4.49 -5.73 -20.72
C PHE A 280 -5.59 -4.71 -21.01
N ASP A 281 -6.85 -5.09 -20.81
CA ASP A 281 -7.99 -4.18 -20.96
C ASP A 281 -7.88 -3.03 -19.95
N ALA A 282 -7.50 -3.31 -18.69
CA ALA A 282 -7.30 -2.28 -17.66
C ALA A 282 -6.15 -1.33 -18.03
N ILE A 283 -4.97 -1.85 -18.43
CA ILE A 283 -3.84 -1.01 -18.89
C ILE A 283 -4.28 -0.09 -20.03
N THR A 284 -4.91 -0.66 -21.07
CA THR A 284 -5.35 0.09 -22.25
C THR A 284 -6.35 1.18 -21.87
N ARG A 285 -7.32 0.85 -21.03
CA ARG A 285 -8.39 1.77 -20.65
C ARG A 285 -7.89 2.88 -19.74
N LEU A 286 -7.10 2.57 -18.73
CA LEU A 286 -6.53 3.58 -17.82
C LEU A 286 -5.60 4.53 -18.58
N THR A 287 -4.76 4.01 -19.47
CA THR A 287 -3.83 4.84 -20.27
C THR A 287 -4.52 5.70 -21.33
N ALA A 288 -5.65 5.26 -21.87
CA ALA A 288 -6.52 6.09 -22.71
C ALA A 288 -7.19 7.25 -21.93
N ASN A 289 -7.26 7.15 -20.59
CA ASN A 289 -7.94 8.10 -19.71
C ASN A 289 -6.97 8.86 -18.78
N GLY A 290 -5.74 9.13 -19.24
CA GLY A 290 -4.84 10.07 -18.57
C GLY A 290 -3.97 9.48 -17.46
N TYR A 291 -3.97 8.17 -17.28
CA TYR A 291 -3.03 7.48 -16.41
C TYR A 291 -1.80 7.01 -17.19
N ARG A 292 -0.64 7.03 -16.55
CA ARG A 292 0.58 6.38 -17.00
C ARG A 292 0.72 5.05 -16.27
N TYR A 293 1.12 4.00 -16.99
CA TYR A 293 1.53 2.76 -16.35
C TYR A 293 2.96 2.92 -15.84
N ILE A 294 3.10 2.99 -14.53
CA ILE A 294 4.38 3.17 -13.86
C ILE A 294 5.19 1.87 -13.90
N GLY A 295 4.49 0.73 -13.85
CA GLY A 295 5.07 -0.60 -13.93
C GLY A 295 4.50 -1.54 -12.88
N MET A 296 4.64 -2.84 -13.13
CA MET A 296 4.07 -3.93 -12.34
C MET A 296 2.54 -3.79 -12.15
N ASP A 297 2.13 -3.23 -11.02
CA ASP A 297 0.75 -3.06 -10.58
C ASP A 297 0.36 -1.57 -10.49
N HIS A 298 1.26 -0.62 -10.71
CA HIS A 298 1.00 0.80 -10.43
C HIS A 298 0.68 1.64 -11.66
N PHE A 299 -0.30 2.50 -11.49
CA PHE A 299 -0.68 3.58 -12.39
C PHE A 299 -0.74 4.90 -11.61
N ALA A 300 -0.39 5.99 -12.27
CA ALA A 300 -0.53 7.34 -11.71
C ALA A 300 -1.01 8.29 -12.80
N LYS A 301 -1.69 9.39 -12.45
CA LYS A 301 -2.02 10.44 -13.42
C LYS A 301 -0.76 10.93 -14.13
N ALA A 302 -0.89 11.37 -15.38
CA ALA A 302 0.25 11.76 -16.20
C ALA A 302 1.09 12.92 -15.61
N ASP A 303 0.48 13.78 -14.79
CA ASP A 303 1.09 14.90 -14.08
C ASP A 303 1.55 14.58 -12.64
N ASP A 304 1.30 13.35 -12.17
CA ASP A 304 1.76 12.86 -10.86
C ASP A 304 3.30 12.85 -10.79
N GLU A 305 3.84 13.06 -9.60
CA GLU A 305 5.28 13.00 -9.34
C GLU A 305 5.92 11.64 -9.69
N LEU A 306 5.22 10.50 -9.57
CA LEU A 306 5.73 9.19 -10.00
C LEU A 306 5.85 9.12 -11.52
N SER A 307 4.88 9.71 -12.24
CA SER A 307 4.91 9.80 -13.70
C SER A 307 6.11 10.62 -14.17
N ARG A 308 6.37 11.77 -13.52
CA ARG A 308 7.54 12.61 -13.80
C ARG A 308 8.85 11.89 -13.46
N ALA A 309 8.94 11.28 -12.28
CA ALA A 309 10.12 10.55 -11.85
C ALA A 309 10.44 9.34 -12.75
N GLN A 310 9.43 8.66 -13.30
CA GLN A 310 9.63 7.59 -14.28
C GLN A 310 10.30 8.11 -15.56
N VAL A 311 9.82 9.25 -16.08
CA VAL A 311 10.36 9.89 -17.29
C VAL A 311 11.77 10.41 -17.06
N GLU A 312 12.03 10.97 -15.88
CA GLU A 312 13.34 11.52 -15.51
C GLU A 312 14.36 10.46 -15.09
N GLY A 313 13.94 9.19 -14.96
CA GLY A 313 14.81 8.10 -14.52
C GLY A 313 15.16 8.15 -13.04
N THR A 314 14.38 8.87 -12.23
CA THR A 314 14.57 9.05 -10.78
C THR A 314 13.57 8.28 -9.93
N LEU A 315 12.64 7.55 -10.56
CA LEU A 315 11.67 6.69 -9.89
C LEU A 315 12.34 5.57 -9.10
N GLN A 316 11.86 5.33 -7.89
CA GLN A 316 12.38 4.28 -7.03
C GLN A 316 11.26 3.50 -6.34
N ARG A 317 11.63 2.43 -5.61
CA ARG A 317 10.68 1.50 -4.98
C ARG A 317 11.17 1.00 -3.62
N ASN A 318 10.27 0.97 -2.65
CA ASN A 318 10.45 0.35 -1.33
C ASN A 318 9.40 -0.75 -1.09
N PHE A 319 9.27 -1.22 0.17
CA PHE A 319 8.30 -2.27 0.51
C PHE A 319 6.84 -1.83 0.37
N GLN A 320 6.57 -0.53 0.48
CA GLN A 320 5.23 0.05 0.39
C GLN A 320 4.83 0.38 -1.06
N GLY A 321 5.79 0.48 -1.98
CA GLY A 321 5.52 0.70 -3.40
C GLY A 321 6.51 1.65 -4.06
N TYR A 322 6.07 2.29 -5.14
CA TYR A 322 6.86 3.31 -5.82
C TYR A 322 6.89 4.62 -5.00
N SER A 323 8.02 5.30 -5.03
CA SER A 323 8.28 6.53 -4.26
C SER A 323 9.23 7.44 -5.02
N THR A 324 9.10 8.76 -4.79
CA THR A 324 10.05 9.78 -5.22
C THR A 324 11.14 10.07 -4.17
N LYS A 325 11.02 9.49 -2.97
CA LYS A 325 11.82 9.77 -1.76
C LYS A 325 12.65 8.58 -1.27
N ALA A 326 13.14 7.75 -2.18
CA ALA A 326 13.71 6.44 -1.82
C ALA A 326 15.16 6.45 -1.32
N GLU A 327 15.75 7.63 -1.16
CA GLU A 327 17.00 7.79 -0.41
C GLU A 327 16.79 7.73 1.10
N CYS A 328 15.55 7.60 1.60
CA CYS A 328 15.32 7.48 3.03
C CYS A 328 15.83 6.13 3.57
N ASP A 329 16.53 6.19 4.71
CA ASP A 329 16.60 5.05 5.60
C ASP A 329 15.21 4.82 6.18
N MET A 330 14.73 3.59 6.09
CA MET A 330 13.40 3.21 6.54
C MET A 330 13.50 2.39 7.81
N VAL A 331 13.02 2.95 8.91
CA VAL A 331 12.76 2.22 10.15
C VAL A 331 11.33 1.70 10.10
N ALA A 332 11.14 0.44 10.47
CA ALA A 332 9.82 -0.12 10.71
C ALA A 332 9.58 -0.36 12.20
N LEU A 333 8.35 -0.11 12.64
CA LEU A 333 7.83 -0.44 13.96
C LEU A 333 6.62 -1.36 13.81
N GLY A 334 6.40 -2.19 14.83
CA GLY A 334 5.28 -3.09 14.91
C GLY A 334 5.53 -4.45 14.25
N VAL A 335 4.65 -5.38 14.61
CA VAL A 335 4.69 -6.78 14.15
C VAL A 335 4.88 -6.88 12.64
N SER A 336 5.85 -7.70 12.22
CA SER A 336 6.22 -7.93 10.82
C SER A 336 6.79 -6.74 10.03
N GLY A 337 7.01 -5.59 10.68
CA GLY A 337 7.73 -4.47 10.08
C GLY A 337 9.12 -4.88 9.60
N ILE A 338 9.53 -4.35 8.45
CA ILE A 338 10.85 -4.61 7.85
C ILE A 338 11.56 -3.27 7.70
N SER A 339 12.71 -3.09 8.35
CA SER A 339 13.57 -1.92 8.18
C SER A 339 14.54 -2.10 7.00
N LYS A 340 14.90 -0.99 6.35
CA LYS A 340 16.00 -0.89 5.37
C LYS A 340 16.85 0.31 5.79
N ILE A 341 18.00 0.06 6.40
CA ILE A 341 18.84 1.09 6.99
C ILE A 341 20.29 0.84 6.58
N GLY A 342 20.98 1.89 6.14
CA GLY A 342 22.36 1.82 5.71
C GLY A 342 22.52 1.41 4.24
N PRO A 343 23.78 1.34 3.77
CA PRO A 343 24.12 1.08 2.36
C PRO A 343 23.76 -0.31 1.86
#